data_AF-A0A3S5JP16-F1
#
_entry.id   AF-A0A3S5JP16-F1
#
_cell.length_a   1.000
_cell.length_b   1.000
_cell.length_c   1.000
_cell.angle_alpha   90.00
_cell.angle_beta   90.00
_cell.angle_gamma   90.00
#
_symmetry.space_group_name_H-M   'P 1'
#
loop_
_entity.id
_entity.type
_entity.pdbx_description
1 polymer ?
#
loop_
_entity_poly.entity_id
_entity_poly.type
_entity_poly.pdbx_seq_one_letter_code
_entity_poly.pdbx_strand_id
1 'polypeptide(L)'
;MRIENIFKRDFTKKTFKLEKITDAVLKAMMSVNKGDVKASEKISLEIYNTLIQRKKSSPNYVPNVEEVQDLVEKKLMQSEFLDVAKAYILYRSQQAQKRKRNIFEKRITLKPYEYPELYEYVPAIRHSYWIHSEFNFTSDIQDFKTRLSETERHAIKNTMLAISQIEVAVKSFWGDIYHKIPKPEVGSVGATFAESEVRHADAYSHLLEILGLNKEFQSLKKKPAIMKRVKYLETSLINAQSEDKQEYAESVLLFSLFIEHVSLFSQFLIIMAFNKHKNMLKGISNVVEATSKEEQIHGDFGIDLIKIIKKENPNWFGNEYNTKIQNLCQKAFEAEQSIIDWIFEKGELDFLPKNQVTEFIKDRFNRSLESIGVEKIFQTNNELVNQTEWFNDEIIGTKHGDFFVKRSINYSKRTQSITGDDIF
;
A
#
# COMPACT_ATOMS: atom_id res chain seq x y z
N MET A 1 -41.97 -20.20 -15.50
CA MET A 1 -40.61 -19.93 -14.94
C MET A 1 -40.26 -18.48 -15.27
N ARG A 2 -39.65 -17.72 -14.35
CA ARG A 2 -39.30 -16.29 -14.58
C ARG A 2 -37.84 -16.00 -14.18
N ILE A 3 -37.21 -15.06 -14.87
CA ILE A 3 -35.94 -14.46 -14.44
C ILE A 3 -36.26 -13.34 -13.45
N GLU A 4 -35.89 -13.51 -12.19
CA GLU A 4 -36.17 -12.53 -11.13
C GLU A 4 -35.02 -11.55 -10.93
N ASN A 5 -33.78 -12.01 -11.15
CA ASN A 5 -32.58 -11.30 -10.80
C ASN A 5 -31.55 -11.33 -11.93
N ILE A 6 -30.64 -10.36 -11.91
CA ILE A 6 -29.49 -10.23 -12.81
C ILE A 6 -28.26 -9.79 -12.01
N PHE A 7 -27.10 -10.34 -12.34
CA PHE A 7 -25.81 -9.86 -11.83
C PHE A 7 -25.32 -8.66 -12.63
N LYS A 8 -25.03 -7.57 -11.93
CA LYS A 8 -24.41 -6.36 -12.47
C LYS A 8 -22.90 -6.57 -12.67
N ARG A 9 -22.23 -5.60 -13.29
CA ARG A 9 -20.78 -5.65 -13.59
C ARG A 9 -19.90 -5.63 -12.34
N ASP A 10 -20.41 -5.08 -11.24
CA ASP A 10 -19.83 -5.08 -9.91
C ASP A 10 -20.21 -6.34 -9.11
N PHE A 11 -20.74 -7.38 -9.79
CA PHE A 11 -21.26 -8.62 -9.21
C PHE A 11 -22.44 -8.44 -8.25
N THR A 12 -23.02 -7.25 -8.12
CA THR A 12 -24.21 -7.03 -7.29
C THR A 12 -25.45 -7.64 -7.95
N LYS A 13 -26.32 -8.25 -7.14
CA LYS A 13 -27.58 -8.84 -7.61
C LYS A 13 -28.69 -7.79 -7.58
N LYS A 14 -29.35 -7.56 -8.72
CA LYS A 14 -30.50 -6.64 -8.82
C LYS A 14 -31.70 -7.32 -9.49
N THR A 15 -32.89 -6.76 -9.28
CA THR A 15 -34.12 -7.21 -9.94
C THR A 15 -34.00 -7.08 -11.46
N PHE A 16 -34.33 -8.15 -12.17
CA PHE A 16 -34.35 -8.17 -13.64
C PHE A 16 -35.54 -7.35 -14.16
N LYS A 17 -35.29 -6.46 -15.13
CA LYS A 17 -36.34 -5.66 -15.79
C LYS A 17 -36.16 -5.78 -17.31
N LEU A 18 -37.14 -6.40 -17.98
CA LEU A 18 -37.11 -6.59 -19.45
C LEU A 18 -37.07 -5.27 -20.20
N GLU A 19 -37.78 -4.25 -19.70
CA GLU A 19 -37.80 -2.88 -20.23
C GLU A 19 -36.39 -2.31 -20.45
N LYS A 20 -35.41 -2.64 -19.59
CA LYS A 20 -34.03 -2.16 -19.76
C LYS A 20 -33.35 -2.72 -21.01
N ILE A 21 -33.73 -3.91 -21.46
CA ILE A 21 -33.26 -4.52 -22.71
C ILE A 21 -33.96 -3.84 -23.88
N THR A 22 -35.29 -3.69 -23.79
CA THR A 22 -36.10 -3.00 -24.80
C THR A 22 -35.58 -1.58 -25.06
N ASP A 23 -35.38 -0.78 -24.01
CA ASP A 23 -34.84 0.58 -24.09
C ASP A 23 -33.46 0.62 -24.76
N ALA A 24 -32.59 -0.35 -24.45
CA ALA A 24 -31.24 -0.40 -25.01
C ALA A 24 -31.27 -0.75 -26.51
N VAL A 25 -32.11 -1.70 -26.92
CA VAL A 25 -32.31 -2.06 -28.33
C VAL A 25 -32.96 -0.89 -29.09
N LEU A 26 -33.99 -0.27 -28.52
CA LEU A 26 -34.68 0.87 -29.13
C LEU A 26 -33.72 2.05 -29.34
N LYS A 27 -32.88 2.37 -28.35
CA LYS A 27 -31.87 3.44 -28.51
C LYS A 27 -30.89 3.16 -29.65
N ALA A 28 -30.48 1.91 -29.83
CA ALA A 28 -29.63 1.53 -30.95
C ALA A 28 -30.37 1.65 -32.29
N MET A 29 -31.63 1.21 -32.35
CA MET A 29 -32.51 1.35 -33.53
C MET A 29 -32.67 2.81 -33.94
N MET A 30 -32.98 3.68 -32.97
CA MET A 30 -33.12 5.13 -33.20
C MET A 30 -31.80 5.79 -33.63
N SER A 31 -30.65 5.31 -33.16
CA SER A 31 -29.34 5.90 -33.52
C SER A 31 -28.97 5.79 -35.00
N VAL A 32 -29.59 4.84 -35.70
CA VAL A 32 -29.39 4.61 -37.15
C VAL A 32 -30.69 4.80 -37.94
N ASN A 33 -31.74 5.35 -37.32
CA ASN A 33 -33.07 5.53 -37.90
C ASN A 33 -33.65 4.25 -38.55
N LYS A 34 -33.44 3.08 -37.92
CA LYS A 34 -33.96 1.80 -38.39
C LYS A 34 -34.62 1.01 -37.25
N GLY A 35 -35.89 0.67 -37.41
CA GLY A 35 -36.69 -0.06 -36.43
C GLY A 35 -37.63 0.84 -35.63
N ASP A 36 -38.48 0.22 -34.81
CA ASP A 36 -39.48 0.89 -33.98
C ASP A 36 -39.61 0.20 -32.61
N VAL A 37 -40.52 0.71 -31.78
CA VAL A 37 -40.79 0.14 -30.45
C VAL A 37 -41.17 -1.35 -30.55
N LYS A 38 -42.04 -1.71 -31.50
CA LYS A 38 -42.50 -3.10 -31.70
C LYS A 38 -41.34 -4.04 -32.06
N ALA A 39 -40.44 -3.60 -32.92
CA ALA A 39 -39.24 -4.35 -33.28
C ALA A 39 -38.32 -4.53 -32.06
N SER A 40 -38.12 -3.49 -31.25
CA SER A 40 -37.31 -3.59 -30.02
C SER A 40 -37.91 -4.53 -28.98
N GLU A 41 -39.24 -4.55 -28.85
CA GLU A 41 -39.97 -5.46 -27.97
C GLU A 41 -39.85 -6.91 -28.44
N LYS A 42 -40.01 -7.16 -29.74
CA LYS A 42 -39.85 -8.49 -30.34
C LYS A 42 -38.46 -9.08 -30.05
N ILE A 43 -37.40 -8.31 -30.30
CA ILE A 43 -36.02 -8.74 -30.03
C ILE A 43 -35.81 -9.00 -28.54
N SER A 44 -36.34 -8.12 -27.67
CA SER A 44 -36.22 -8.27 -26.22
C SER A 44 -36.94 -9.52 -25.70
N LEU A 45 -38.10 -9.86 -26.26
CA LEU A 45 -38.82 -11.10 -25.96
C LEU A 45 -38.03 -12.34 -26.41
N GLU A 46 -37.39 -12.31 -27.57
CA GLU A 46 -36.52 -13.41 -28.04
C GLU A 46 -35.32 -13.63 -27.10
N ILE A 47 -34.72 -12.55 -26.61
CA ILE A 47 -33.63 -12.60 -25.61
C ILE A 47 -34.18 -13.20 -24.30
N TYR A 48 -35.32 -12.71 -23.82
CA TYR A 48 -35.95 -13.21 -22.60
C TYR A 48 -36.26 -14.71 -22.68
N ASN A 49 -36.80 -15.17 -23.81
CA ASN A 49 -37.08 -16.58 -24.05
C ASN A 49 -35.79 -17.43 -24.02
N THR A 50 -34.69 -16.91 -24.59
CA THR A 50 -33.38 -17.56 -24.53
C THR A 50 -32.88 -17.69 -23.07
N LEU A 51 -33.03 -16.65 -22.26
CA LEU A 51 -32.67 -16.67 -20.84
C LEU A 51 -33.54 -17.66 -20.04
N ILE A 52 -34.84 -17.73 -20.33
CA ILE A 52 -35.76 -18.69 -19.71
C ILE A 52 -35.39 -20.13 -20.06
N GLN A 53 -35.01 -20.41 -21.31
CA GLN A 53 -34.54 -21.74 -21.71
C GLN A 53 -33.29 -22.15 -20.91
N ARG A 54 -32.31 -21.24 -20.75
CA ARG A 54 -31.12 -21.50 -19.90
C ARG A 54 -31.50 -21.80 -18.45
N LYS A 55 -32.45 -21.05 -17.89
CA LYS A 55 -32.94 -21.29 -16.54
C LYS A 55 -33.66 -22.63 -16.38
N LYS A 56 -34.38 -23.10 -17.40
CA LYS A 56 -35.00 -24.43 -17.39
C LYS A 56 -33.95 -25.53 -17.32
N SER A 57 -32.83 -25.38 -18.03
CA SER A 57 -31.72 -26.35 -18.02
C SER A 57 -30.91 -26.31 -16.72
N SER A 58 -30.84 -25.15 -16.06
CA SER A 58 -30.06 -24.94 -14.83
C SER A 58 -30.88 -24.18 -13.78
N PRO A 59 -31.46 -24.85 -12.76
CA PRO A 59 -32.38 -24.23 -11.80
C PRO A 59 -31.81 -23.01 -11.05
N ASN A 60 -30.51 -23.01 -10.77
CA ASN A 60 -29.80 -21.94 -10.06
C ASN A 60 -29.25 -20.83 -10.97
N TYR A 61 -29.59 -20.84 -12.25
CA TYR A 61 -29.08 -19.87 -13.21
C TYR A 61 -29.62 -18.45 -12.95
N VAL A 62 -28.70 -17.49 -12.95
CA VAL A 62 -28.96 -16.05 -12.90
C VAL A 62 -28.10 -15.39 -13.97
N PRO A 63 -28.69 -14.68 -14.95
CA PRO A 63 -27.90 -14.04 -15.98
C PRO A 63 -27.05 -12.90 -15.44
N ASN A 64 -25.97 -12.58 -16.14
CA ASN A 64 -25.19 -11.36 -15.89
C ASN A 64 -25.37 -10.33 -17.02
N VAL A 65 -24.97 -9.08 -16.78
CA VAL A 65 -25.13 -7.98 -17.75
C VAL A 65 -24.42 -8.25 -19.08
N GLU A 66 -23.20 -8.82 -19.07
CA GLU A 66 -22.45 -9.06 -20.30
C GLU A 66 -23.07 -10.18 -21.13
N GLU A 67 -23.55 -11.24 -20.48
CA GLU A 67 -24.29 -12.31 -21.15
C GLU A 67 -25.56 -11.79 -21.86
N VAL A 68 -26.29 -10.87 -21.23
CA VAL A 68 -27.46 -10.23 -21.86
C VAL A 68 -27.03 -9.38 -23.06
N GLN A 69 -25.93 -8.64 -22.96
CA GLN A 69 -25.39 -7.83 -24.07
C GLN A 69 -24.97 -8.72 -25.25
N ASP A 70 -24.30 -9.84 -24.99
CA ASP A 70 -23.91 -10.81 -26.03
C ASP A 70 -25.13 -11.39 -26.74
N LEU A 71 -26.22 -11.65 -26.00
CA LEU A 71 -27.49 -12.08 -26.58
C LEU A 71 -28.15 -10.98 -27.41
N VAL A 72 -28.09 -9.72 -26.98
CA VAL A 72 -28.58 -8.58 -27.79
C VAL A 72 -27.84 -8.50 -29.11
N GLU A 73 -26.51 -8.54 -29.09
CA GLU A 73 -25.69 -8.52 -30.31
C GLU A 73 -26.02 -9.69 -31.22
N LYS A 74 -26.07 -10.92 -30.68
CA LYS A 74 -26.40 -12.11 -31.45
C LYS A 74 -27.78 -12.02 -32.09
N LYS A 75 -28.79 -11.55 -31.34
CA LYS A 75 -30.16 -11.44 -31.86
C LYS A 75 -30.31 -10.34 -32.90
N LEU A 76 -29.65 -9.20 -32.72
CA LEU A 76 -29.60 -8.15 -33.74
C LEU A 76 -28.90 -8.65 -35.02
N MET A 77 -27.78 -9.37 -34.90
CA MET A 77 -27.07 -9.96 -36.07
C MET A 77 -27.89 -11.04 -36.79
N GLN A 78 -28.76 -11.77 -36.07
CA GLN A 78 -29.65 -12.79 -36.64
C GLN A 78 -30.94 -12.20 -37.24
N SER A 79 -31.18 -10.90 -37.04
CA SER A 79 -32.36 -10.19 -37.54
C SER A 79 -32.05 -9.45 -38.85
N GLU A 80 -33.06 -8.78 -39.42
CA GLU A 80 -32.88 -7.87 -40.55
C GLU A 80 -32.13 -6.57 -40.20
N PHE A 81 -31.89 -6.29 -38.90
CA PHE A 81 -31.32 -5.05 -38.40
C PHE A 81 -29.78 -5.08 -38.29
N LEU A 82 -29.07 -5.46 -39.37
CA LEU A 82 -27.60 -5.58 -39.38
C LEU A 82 -26.87 -4.27 -39.02
N ASP A 83 -27.37 -3.13 -39.50
CA ASP A 83 -26.80 -1.81 -39.18
C ASP A 83 -26.97 -1.44 -37.71
N VAL A 84 -28.10 -1.83 -37.12
CA VAL A 84 -28.37 -1.64 -35.68
C VAL A 84 -27.43 -2.53 -34.86
N ALA A 85 -27.19 -3.77 -35.30
CA ALA A 85 -26.23 -4.67 -34.65
C ALA A 85 -24.83 -4.05 -34.62
N LYS A 86 -24.35 -3.54 -35.76
CA LYS A 86 -23.06 -2.85 -35.86
C LYS A 86 -22.99 -1.62 -34.94
N ALA A 87 -24.02 -0.79 -34.95
CA ALA A 87 -24.09 0.39 -34.08
C ALA A 87 -24.09 0.02 -32.59
N TYR A 88 -24.82 -1.03 -32.20
CA TYR A 88 -24.85 -1.54 -30.83
C TYR A 88 -23.48 -2.03 -30.37
N ILE A 89 -22.80 -2.86 -31.18
CA ILE A 89 -21.46 -3.39 -30.89
C ILE A 89 -20.46 -2.24 -30.70
N LEU A 90 -20.45 -1.27 -31.63
CA LEU A 90 -19.56 -0.11 -31.55
C LEU A 90 -19.85 0.73 -30.30
N TYR A 91 -21.12 0.99 -29.98
CA TYR A 91 -21.50 1.71 -28.78
C TYR A 91 -21.10 0.97 -27.50
N ARG A 92 -21.34 -0.34 -27.41
CA ARG A 92 -20.92 -1.16 -26.26
C ARG A 92 -19.41 -1.10 -26.08
N SER A 93 -18.65 -1.25 -27.16
CA SER A 93 -17.19 -1.15 -27.16
C SER A 93 -16.70 0.23 -26.70
N GLN A 94 -17.23 1.32 -27.26
CA GLN A 94 -16.91 2.69 -26.83
C GLN A 94 -17.25 2.93 -25.36
N GLN A 95 -18.38 2.42 -24.89
CA GLN A 95 -18.78 2.54 -23.49
C GLN A 95 -17.91 1.70 -22.56
N ALA A 96 -17.43 0.54 -23.01
CA ALA A 96 -16.46 -0.26 -22.27
C ALA A 96 -15.13 0.48 -22.15
N GLN A 97 -14.67 1.09 -23.23
CA GLN A 97 -13.47 1.91 -23.25
C GLN A 97 -13.59 3.15 -22.34
N LYS A 98 -14.72 3.86 -22.38
CA LYS A 98 -15.01 4.99 -21.47
C LYS A 98 -15.08 4.62 -19.99
N ARG A 99 -15.38 3.36 -19.68
CA ARG A 99 -15.39 2.82 -18.31
C ARG A 99 -14.03 2.30 -17.87
N LYS A 100 -13.07 2.17 -18.78
CA LYS A 100 -11.74 1.71 -18.43
C LYS A 100 -11.09 2.82 -17.59
N ARG A 101 -10.83 2.50 -16.33
CA ARG A 101 -10.09 3.38 -15.42
C ARG A 101 -8.67 3.54 -15.97
N ASN A 102 -8.13 4.74 -15.83
CA ASN A 102 -6.74 5.06 -16.13
C ASN A 102 -6.19 5.91 -14.99
N ILE A 103 -5.33 5.33 -14.16
CA ILE A 103 -4.81 5.94 -12.94
C ILE A 103 -4.01 7.21 -13.25
N PHE A 104 -3.35 7.27 -14.41
CA PHE A 104 -2.52 8.40 -14.83
C PHE A 104 -3.28 9.51 -15.56
N GLU A 105 -4.55 9.32 -15.89
CA GLU A 105 -5.35 10.34 -16.59
C GLU A 105 -5.97 11.32 -15.60
N LYS A 106 -5.82 12.63 -15.85
CA LYS A 106 -6.35 13.65 -14.94
C LYS A 106 -7.88 13.60 -14.88
N ARG A 107 -8.42 13.56 -13.65
CA ARG A 107 -9.85 13.78 -13.41
C ARG A 107 -10.06 15.15 -12.78
N ILE A 108 -10.88 15.98 -13.44
CA ILE A 108 -11.18 17.34 -12.97
C ILE A 108 -12.26 17.32 -11.88
N THR A 109 -13.25 16.43 -11.99
CA THR A 109 -14.35 16.34 -11.02
C THR A 109 -13.91 15.61 -9.76
N LEU A 110 -14.29 16.13 -8.59
CA LEU A 110 -13.92 15.51 -7.31
C LEU A 110 -14.61 14.15 -7.13
N LYS A 111 -15.91 14.06 -7.42
CA LYS A 111 -16.74 12.86 -7.26
C LYS A 111 -17.46 12.50 -8.57
N PRO A 112 -17.85 11.21 -8.75
CA PRO A 112 -17.49 10.07 -7.90
C PRO A 112 -15.99 9.74 -7.98
N TYR A 113 -15.45 9.10 -6.93
CA TYR A 113 -14.07 8.59 -6.99
C TYR A 113 -13.99 7.42 -7.96
N GLU A 114 -12.91 7.37 -8.74
CA GLU A 114 -12.60 6.22 -9.57
C GLU A 114 -12.01 5.12 -8.71
N TYR A 115 -11.18 5.47 -7.71
CA TYR A 115 -10.49 4.57 -6.78
C TYR A 115 -10.88 4.84 -5.32
N PRO A 116 -12.16 4.65 -4.94
CA PRO A 116 -12.60 4.87 -3.57
C PRO A 116 -11.82 4.04 -2.55
N GLU A 117 -11.35 2.86 -2.93
CA GLU A 117 -10.51 1.99 -2.08
C GLU A 117 -9.20 2.66 -1.64
N LEU A 118 -8.62 3.53 -2.48
CA LEU A 118 -7.40 4.26 -2.14
C LEU A 118 -7.67 5.38 -1.13
N TYR A 119 -8.90 5.90 -1.06
CA TYR A 119 -9.23 6.96 -0.12
C TYR A 119 -9.21 6.47 1.34
N GLU A 120 -9.39 5.18 1.59
CA GLU A 120 -9.41 4.59 2.95
C GLU A 120 -8.07 4.74 3.69
N TYR A 121 -6.99 5.03 2.98
CA TYR A 121 -5.69 5.34 3.57
C TYR A 121 -5.66 6.71 4.30
N VAL A 122 -6.52 7.66 3.92
CA VAL A 122 -6.67 8.94 4.61
C VAL A 122 -7.20 8.76 6.04
N PRO A 123 -8.36 8.12 6.29
CA PRO A 123 -8.82 7.86 7.65
C PRO A 123 -7.91 6.91 8.41
N ALA A 124 -7.18 5.99 7.75
CA ALA A 124 -6.19 5.15 8.41
C ALA A 124 -5.07 5.98 9.08
N ILE A 125 -4.46 6.92 8.35
CA ILE A 125 -3.45 7.82 8.92
C ILE A 125 -4.04 8.77 9.98
N ARG A 126 -5.25 9.29 9.76
CA ARG A 126 -5.93 10.11 10.78
C ARG A 126 -6.17 9.34 12.08
N HIS A 127 -6.35 8.03 11.99
CA HIS A 127 -6.54 7.17 13.16
C HIS A 127 -5.20 6.86 13.86
N SER A 128 -4.11 6.73 13.11
CA SER A 128 -2.77 6.51 13.66
C SER A 128 -2.07 7.80 14.10
N TYR A 129 -2.66 8.98 13.84
CA TYR A 129 -2.04 10.28 14.10
C TYR A 129 -1.44 10.41 15.50
N TRP A 130 -0.18 10.87 15.55
CA TRP A 130 0.60 11.04 16.77
C TRP A 130 1.64 12.15 16.61
N ILE A 131 2.02 12.79 17.70
CA ILE A 131 3.14 13.75 17.74
C ILE A 131 4.09 13.37 18.87
N HIS A 132 5.39 13.56 18.67
CA HIS A 132 6.39 13.06 19.62
C HIS A 132 6.27 13.67 21.03
N SER A 133 5.69 14.87 21.16
CA SER A 133 5.44 15.54 22.43
C SER A 133 4.35 14.90 23.29
N GLU A 134 3.59 13.93 22.76
CA GLU A 134 2.65 13.10 23.52
C GLU A 134 3.35 11.98 24.32
N PHE A 135 4.63 11.72 24.04
CA PHE A 135 5.42 10.68 24.71
C PHE A 135 6.40 11.28 25.73
N ASN A 136 6.75 10.49 26.73
CA ASN A 136 7.74 10.85 27.75
C ASN A 136 9.01 10.01 27.56
N PHE A 137 10.16 10.69 27.46
CA PHE A 137 11.48 10.09 27.21
C PHE A 137 12.42 10.17 28.41
N THR A 138 11.98 10.65 29.58
CA THR A 138 12.87 10.82 30.75
C THR A 138 13.50 9.50 31.20
N SER A 139 12.71 8.43 31.26
CA SER A 139 13.22 7.08 31.56
C SER A 139 14.22 6.60 30.51
N ASP A 140 13.97 6.92 29.25
CA ASP A 140 14.73 6.46 28.10
C ASP A 140 16.11 7.10 28.06
N ILE A 141 16.20 8.39 28.39
CA ILE A 141 17.47 9.10 28.56
C ILE A 141 18.29 8.45 29.68
N GLN A 142 17.66 8.14 30.82
CA GLN A 142 18.34 7.49 31.95
C GLN A 142 18.80 6.07 31.59
N ASP A 143 17.93 5.31 30.93
CA ASP A 143 18.21 3.97 30.41
C ASP A 143 19.44 4.01 29.50
N PHE A 144 19.40 4.88 28.49
CA PHE A 144 20.46 5.04 27.51
C PHE A 144 21.77 5.52 28.13
N LYS A 145 21.73 6.43 29.12
CA LYS A 145 22.94 6.99 29.74
C LYS A 145 23.56 6.09 30.81
N THR A 146 22.79 5.26 31.51
CA THR A 146 23.31 4.57 32.72
C THR A 146 23.04 3.08 32.81
N ARG A 147 21.96 2.57 32.21
CA ARG A 147 21.53 1.18 32.43
C ARG A 147 21.91 0.25 31.29
N LEU A 148 21.97 0.73 30.05
CA LEU A 148 22.42 -0.08 28.91
C LEU A 148 23.92 -0.39 29.03
N SER A 149 24.28 -1.65 28.74
CA SER A 149 25.68 -2.04 28.55
C SER A 149 26.32 -1.28 27.39
N GLU A 150 27.65 -1.33 27.24
CA GLU A 150 28.33 -0.68 26.11
C GLU A 150 27.83 -1.23 24.77
N THR A 151 27.73 -2.56 24.64
CA THR A 151 27.22 -3.24 23.45
C THR A 151 25.78 -2.85 23.15
N GLU A 152 24.91 -2.86 24.16
CA GLU A 152 23.50 -2.50 24.00
C GLU A 152 23.30 -1.05 23.59
N ARG A 153 24.03 -0.14 24.25
CA ARG A 153 23.99 1.29 23.94
C ARG A 153 24.50 1.56 22.54
N HIS A 154 25.53 0.83 22.10
CA HIS A 154 26.04 0.94 20.75
C HIS A 154 25.02 0.47 19.71
N ALA A 155 24.35 -0.66 19.95
CA ALA A 155 23.28 -1.15 19.09
C ALA A 155 22.13 -0.14 18.99
N ILE A 156 21.63 0.39 20.12
CA ILE A 156 20.56 1.40 20.13
C ILE A 156 20.99 2.67 19.42
N LYS A 157 22.19 3.16 19.68
CA LYS A 157 22.74 4.35 19.04
C LYS A 157 22.78 4.21 17.52
N ASN A 158 23.37 3.13 17.01
CA ASN A 158 23.45 2.89 15.57
C ASN A 158 22.07 2.67 14.94
N THR A 159 21.16 2.03 15.68
CA THR A 159 19.76 1.85 15.26
C THR A 159 19.04 3.20 15.12
N MET A 160 19.18 4.09 16.10
CA MET A 160 18.61 5.45 16.06
C MET A 160 19.19 6.29 14.91
N LEU A 161 20.51 6.20 14.70
CA LEU A 161 21.17 6.88 13.58
C LEU A 161 20.70 6.34 12.23
N ALA A 162 20.50 5.02 12.11
CA ALA A 162 19.95 4.41 10.90
C ALA A 162 18.51 4.90 10.66
N ILE A 163 17.60 4.86 11.64
CA ILE A 163 16.23 5.35 11.43
C ILE A 163 16.26 6.82 10.99
N SER A 164 16.97 7.66 11.74
CA SER A 164 17.04 9.10 11.47
C SER A 164 17.60 9.43 10.09
N GLN A 165 18.46 8.58 9.50
CA GLN A 165 18.99 8.81 8.16
C GLN A 165 17.90 8.79 7.08
N ILE A 166 16.88 7.95 7.25
CA ILE A 166 15.74 7.89 6.33
C ILE A 166 14.70 8.94 6.73
N GLU A 167 14.39 9.05 8.02
CA GLU A 167 13.30 9.90 8.51
C GLU A 167 13.58 11.40 8.42
N VAL A 168 14.84 11.81 8.57
CA VAL A 168 15.25 13.22 8.44
C VAL A 168 15.62 13.56 6.98
N ALA A 169 15.66 12.57 6.08
CA ALA A 169 15.86 12.83 4.66
C ALA A 169 14.56 13.32 4.01
N VAL A 170 14.66 14.22 3.02
CA VAL A 170 13.49 14.87 2.40
C VAL A 170 12.59 13.84 1.70
N LYS A 171 11.44 13.51 2.31
CA LYS A 171 10.43 12.58 1.78
C LYS A 171 9.34 13.31 0.98
N SER A 172 9.72 14.02 -0.09
CA SER A 172 8.74 14.70 -0.96
C SER A 172 7.92 13.75 -1.83
N PHE A 173 8.32 12.47 -1.90
CA PHE A 173 7.74 11.47 -2.81
C PHE A 173 6.21 11.41 -2.74
N TRP A 174 5.64 11.25 -1.53
CA TRP A 174 4.19 11.19 -1.37
C TRP A 174 3.50 12.52 -1.62
N GLY A 175 4.12 13.65 -1.26
CA GLY A 175 3.58 14.99 -1.52
C GLY A 175 3.47 15.27 -3.03
N ASP A 176 4.42 14.78 -3.82
CA ASP A 176 4.50 15.01 -5.26
C ASP A 176 3.65 14.04 -6.09
N ILE A 177 3.08 12.98 -5.48
CA ILE A 177 2.40 11.90 -6.21
C ILE A 177 1.26 12.39 -7.11
N TYR A 178 0.56 13.46 -6.72
CA TYR A 178 -0.55 14.01 -7.50
C TYR A 178 -0.12 14.58 -8.85
N HIS A 179 1.13 15.01 -8.98
CA HIS A 179 1.67 15.49 -10.26
C HIS A 179 1.75 14.37 -11.31
N LYS A 180 1.99 13.14 -10.86
CA LYS A 180 2.13 11.96 -11.72
C LYS A 180 0.85 11.13 -11.79
N ILE A 181 0.08 11.10 -10.71
CA ILE A 181 -1.20 10.39 -10.59
C ILE A 181 -2.29 11.42 -10.23
N PRO A 182 -2.81 12.13 -11.24
CA PRO A 182 -3.70 13.29 -11.05
C PRO A 182 -5.15 12.87 -10.74
N LYS A 183 -5.33 12.11 -9.66
CA LYS A 183 -6.63 11.70 -9.10
C LYS A 183 -6.85 12.36 -7.75
N PRO A 184 -7.98 13.06 -7.53
CA PRO A 184 -8.26 13.73 -6.26
C PRO A 184 -8.13 12.85 -5.00
N GLU A 185 -8.56 11.58 -5.08
CA GLU A 185 -8.44 10.59 -4.00
C GLU A 185 -6.98 10.22 -3.71
N VAL A 186 -6.13 10.12 -4.74
CA VAL A 186 -4.68 9.87 -4.58
C VAL A 186 -3.97 11.10 -4.04
N GLY A 187 -4.31 12.29 -4.53
CA GLY A 187 -3.75 13.54 -4.00
C GLY A 187 -4.12 13.78 -2.52
N SER A 188 -5.31 13.33 -2.09
CA SER A 188 -5.70 13.38 -0.68
C SER A 188 -4.83 12.47 0.20
N VAL A 189 -4.50 11.27 -0.29
CA VAL A 189 -3.56 10.36 0.40
C VAL A 189 -2.17 10.96 0.42
N GLY A 190 -1.66 11.41 -0.72
CA GLY A 190 -0.32 12.00 -0.83
C GLY A 190 -0.10 13.18 0.12
N ALA A 191 -1.07 14.10 0.22
CA ALA A 191 -1.00 15.20 1.18
C ALA A 191 -1.07 14.75 2.65
N THR A 192 -1.83 13.68 2.93
CA THR A 192 -1.95 13.14 4.29
C THR A 192 -0.66 12.42 4.71
N PHE A 193 -0.04 11.66 3.79
CA PHE A 193 1.24 11.01 4.03
C PHE A 193 2.37 12.04 4.12
N ALA A 194 2.38 13.07 3.26
CA ALA A 194 3.39 14.12 3.36
C ALA A 194 3.40 14.81 4.75
N GLU A 195 2.24 14.96 5.40
CA GLU A 195 2.17 15.48 6.76
C GLU A 195 2.64 14.46 7.81
N SER A 196 2.36 13.16 7.67
CA SER A 196 2.89 12.15 8.59
C SER A 196 4.41 12.13 8.59
N GLU A 197 5.04 12.31 7.43
CA GLU A 197 6.50 12.38 7.31
C GLU A 197 7.11 13.58 8.05
N VAL A 198 6.40 14.71 8.13
CA VAL A 198 6.85 15.84 8.95
C VAL A 198 6.90 15.43 10.42
N ARG A 199 5.85 14.74 10.90
CA ARG A 199 5.78 14.26 12.29
C ARG A 199 6.86 13.24 12.60
N HIS A 200 7.19 12.36 11.66
CA HIS A 200 8.28 11.41 11.81
C HIS A 200 9.64 12.12 11.89
N ALA A 201 9.92 13.02 10.95
CA ALA A 201 11.15 13.80 10.94
C ALA A 201 11.35 14.59 12.25
N ASP A 202 10.29 15.26 12.74
CA ASP A 202 10.31 15.99 14.01
C ASP A 202 10.60 15.06 15.19
N ALA A 203 9.98 13.89 15.24
CA ALA A 203 10.18 12.90 16.29
C ALA A 203 11.63 12.40 16.35
N TYR A 204 12.19 11.96 15.23
CA TYR A 204 13.55 11.41 15.19
C TYR A 204 14.61 12.49 15.34
N SER A 205 14.36 13.72 14.86
CA SER A 205 15.18 14.89 15.15
C SER A 205 15.23 15.17 16.66
N HIS A 206 14.07 15.18 17.35
CA HIS A 206 14.02 15.35 18.80
C HIS A 206 14.75 14.22 19.55
N LEU A 207 14.60 12.96 19.12
CA LEU A 207 15.30 11.83 19.73
C LEU A 207 16.82 11.93 19.57
N LEU A 208 17.33 12.41 18.42
CA LEU A 208 18.76 12.68 18.24
C LEU A 208 19.27 13.74 19.22
N GLU A 209 18.49 14.79 19.46
CA GLU A 209 18.81 15.89 20.38
C GLU A 209 18.94 15.37 21.82
N ILE A 210 17.88 14.75 22.35
CA ILE A 210 17.82 14.36 23.77
C ILE A 210 18.80 13.22 24.13
N LEU A 211 19.17 12.40 23.14
CA LEU A 211 20.19 11.35 23.29
C LEU A 211 21.61 11.86 23.04
N GLY A 212 21.79 13.10 22.56
CA GLY A 212 23.10 13.71 22.30
C GLY A 212 23.81 13.16 21.06
N LEU A 213 23.06 12.72 20.05
CA LEU A 213 23.57 12.00 18.87
C LEU A 213 23.81 12.89 17.64
N ASN A 214 23.51 14.19 17.71
CA ASN A 214 23.64 15.13 16.59
C ASN A 214 25.02 15.13 15.91
N LYS A 215 26.12 15.10 16.69
CA LYS A 215 27.47 15.07 16.13
C LYS A 215 27.74 13.79 15.35
N GLU A 216 27.26 12.66 15.85
CA GLU A 216 27.42 11.37 15.19
C GLU A 216 26.61 11.34 13.89
N PHE A 217 25.38 11.87 13.93
CA PHE A 217 24.49 11.99 12.77
C PHE A 217 25.10 12.83 11.64
N GLN A 218 25.72 13.98 11.95
CA GLN A 218 26.42 14.81 10.95
C GLN A 218 27.54 14.06 10.22
N SER A 219 28.19 13.11 10.92
CA SER A 219 29.27 12.30 10.37
C SER A 219 28.81 10.99 9.72
N LEU A 220 27.50 10.68 9.79
CA LEU A 220 26.94 9.37 9.44
C LEU A 220 27.22 8.96 7.99
N LYS A 221 27.21 9.92 7.05
CA LYS A 221 27.54 9.70 5.63
C LYS A 221 28.95 9.16 5.38
N LYS A 222 29.86 9.24 6.36
CA LYS A 222 31.22 8.67 6.26
C LYS A 222 31.25 7.15 6.50
N LYS A 223 30.16 6.57 7.02
CA LYS A 223 30.07 5.14 7.31
C LYS A 223 29.80 4.35 6.01
N PRO A 224 30.62 3.33 5.68
CA PRO A 224 30.44 2.54 4.45
C PRO A 224 29.06 1.87 4.33
N ALA A 225 28.53 1.31 5.43
CA ALA A 225 27.21 0.69 5.44
C ALA A 225 26.10 1.69 5.10
N ILE A 226 26.18 2.91 5.64
CA ILE A 226 25.25 4.00 5.34
C ILE A 226 25.33 4.42 3.88
N MET A 227 26.54 4.59 3.32
CA MET A 227 26.65 4.92 1.90
C MET A 227 26.16 3.80 0.97
N LYS A 228 26.37 2.54 1.34
CA LYS A 228 25.79 1.42 0.59
C LYS A 228 24.27 1.50 0.57
N ARG A 229 23.65 1.86 1.70
CA ARG A 229 22.21 2.09 1.79
C ARG A 229 21.75 3.28 0.95
N VAL A 230 22.35 4.45 1.14
CA VAL A 230 22.04 5.66 0.37
C VAL A 230 22.06 5.40 -1.13
N LYS A 231 23.05 4.65 -1.63
CA LYS A 231 23.16 4.32 -3.06
C LYS A 231 21.95 3.54 -3.59
N TYR A 232 21.42 2.55 -2.86
CA TYR A 232 20.24 1.81 -3.34
C TYR A 232 18.95 2.62 -3.16
N LEU A 233 18.85 3.45 -2.12
CA LEU A 233 17.72 4.36 -1.92
C LEU A 233 17.62 5.35 -3.08
N GLU A 234 18.74 5.99 -3.43
CA GLU A 234 18.84 6.87 -4.60
C GLU A 234 18.48 6.12 -5.88
N THR A 235 19.01 4.91 -6.07
CA THR A 235 18.69 4.07 -7.25
C THR A 235 17.19 3.77 -7.36
N SER A 236 16.51 3.55 -6.23
CA SER A 236 15.06 3.28 -6.19
C SER A 236 14.24 4.52 -6.54
N LEU A 237 14.80 5.72 -6.31
CA LEU A 237 14.17 7.01 -6.52
C LEU A 237 14.60 7.71 -7.83
N ILE A 238 15.51 7.13 -8.63
CA ILE A 238 15.99 7.75 -9.90
C ILE A 238 14.83 8.18 -10.80
N ASN A 239 13.78 7.36 -10.89
CA ASN A 239 12.63 7.61 -11.76
C ASN A 239 11.44 8.28 -11.03
N ALA A 240 11.62 8.74 -9.79
CA ALA A 240 10.54 9.36 -9.01
C ALA A 240 9.99 10.64 -9.66
N GLN A 241 10.78 11.28 -10.53
CA GLN A 241 10.37 12.46 -11.30
C GLN A 241 10.21 12.17 -12.80
N SER A 242 10.28 10.91 -13.25
CA SER A 242 10.14 10.56 -14.67
C SER A 242 8.75 10.92 -15.19
N GLU A 243 8.69 11.42 -16.44
CA GLU A 243 7.44 11.61 -17.18
C GLU A 243 6.96 10.32 -17.85
N ASP A 244 7.85 9.31 -17.97
CA ASP A 244 7.45 7.99 -18.40
C ASP A 244 6.71 7.26 -17.26
N LYS A 245 5.49 6.81 -17.57
CA LYS A 245 4.57 6.23 -16.58
C LYS A 245 5.02 4.85 -16.11
N GLN A 246 5.71 4.10 -16.96
CA GLN A 246 6.25 2.79 -16.60
C GLN A 246 7.44 2.97 -15.66
N GLU A 247 8.35 3.88 -15.99
CA GLU A 247 9.48 4.25 -15.12
C GLU A 247 9.02 4.80 -13.77
N TYR A 248 8.02 5.68 -13.75
CA TYR A 248 7.46 6.20 -12.51
C TYR A 248 6.80 5.10 -11.67
N ALA A 249 6.06 4.18 -12.30
CA ALA A 249 5.47 3.02 -11.62
C ALA A 249 6.55 2.12 -11.00
N GLU A 250 7.72 1.98 -11.63
CA GLU A 250 8.86 1.28 -11.02
C GLU A 250 9.36 2.01 -9.77
N SER A 251 9.47 3.33 -9.76
CA SER A 251 9.85 4.08 -8.56
C SER A 251 8.84 3.97 -7.44
N VAL A 252 7.53 4.07 -7.73
CA VAL A 252 6.46 3.80 -6.74
C VAL A 252 6.63 2.41 -6.14
N LEU A 253 6.88 1.40 -6.98
CA LEU A 253 7.05 0.02 -6.52
C LEU A 253 8.26 -0.12 -5.59
N LEU A 254 9.44 0.32 -6.02
CA LEU A 254 10.67 0.15 -5.26
C LEU A 254 10.63 0.93 -3.94
N PHE A 255 10.09 2.15 -3.98
CA PHE A 255 9.89 2.97 -2.80
C PHE A 255 8.96 2.28 -1.81
N SER A 256 7.80 1.81 -2.26
CA SER A 256 6.80 1.20 -1.37
C SER A 256 7.25 -0.17 -0.82
N LEU A 257 7.84 -1.02 -1.65
CA LEU A 257 8.19 -2.39 -1.25
C LEU A 257 9.45 -2.44 -0.40
N PHE A 258 10.45 -1.62 -0.70
CA PHE A 258 11.78 -1.74 -0.07
C PHE A 258 12.04 -0.62 0.92
N ILE A 259 11.63 0.62 0.62
CA ILE A 259 11.88 1.76 1.51
C ILE A 259 10.88 1.77 2.66
N GLU A 260 9.59 1.91 2.34
CA GLU A 260 8.50 1.96 3.32
C GLU A 260 8.36 0.64 4.09
N HIS A 261 8.29 -0.51 3.40
CA HIS A 261 7.99 -1.80 4.05
C HIS A 261 9.18 -2.54 4.66
N VAL A 262 10.44 -2.14 4.38
CA VAL A 262 11.61 -2.93 4.79
C VAL A 262 12.75 -2.11 5.42
N SER A 263 13.20 -0.99 4.82
CA SER A 263 14.45 -0.30 5.20
C SER A 263 14.55 0.17 6.65
N LEU A 264 13.40 0.34 7.33
CA LEU A 264 13.32 0.77 8.72
C LEU A 264 12.94 -0.36 9.70
N PHE A 265 12.45 -1.48 9.18
CA PHE A 265 11.79 -2.49 10.00
C PHE A 265 12.75 -3.32 10.86
N SER A 266 14.00 -3.51 10.42
CA SER A 266 15.01 -4.15 11.28
C SER A 266 15.31 -3.29 12.50
N GLN A 267 15.35 -1.97 12.31
CA GLN A 267 15.63 -1.01 13.35
C GLN A 267 14.45 -0.90 14.32
N PHE A 268 13.23 -0.91 13.80
CA PHE A 268 12.02 -0.96 14.61
C PHE A 268 11.97 -2.21 15.49
N LEU A 269 12.25 -3.38 14.91
CA LEU A 269 12.32 -4.65 15.64
C LEU A 269 13.34 -4.56 16.80
N ILE A 270 14.53 -4.04 16.53
CA ILE A 270 15.59 -3.91 17.54
C ILE A 270 15.11 -3.06 18.71
N ILE A 271 14.59 -1.86 18.47
CA ILE A 271 14.14 -0.98 19.57
C ILE A 271 12.99 -1.61 20.36
N MET A 272 11.99 -2.16 19.67
CA MET A 272 10.84 -2.79 20.35
C MET A 272 11.26 -4.03 21.17
N ALA A 273 12.29 -4.77 20.73
CA ALA A 273 12.81 -5.91 21.47
C ALA A 273 13.45 -5.51 22.81
N PHE A 274 14.11 -4.34 22.89
CA PHE A 274 14.61 -3.82 24.17
C PHE A 274 13.49 -3.58 25.17
N ASN A 275 12.37 -3.00 24.73
CA ASN A 275 11.22 -2.81 25.60
C ASN A 275 10.59 -4.15 25.99
N LYS A 276 10.37 -5.06 25.02
CA LYS A 276 9.79 -6.38 25.26
C LYS A 276 10.59 -7.22 26.27
N HIS A 277 11.91 -7.29 26.11
CA HIS A 277 12.75 -8.21 26.87
C HIS A 277 13.42 -7.58 28.10
N LYS A 278 13.66 -6.26 28.09
CA LYS A 278 14.34 -5.55 29.18
C LYS A 278 13.48 -4.50 29.89
N ASN A 279 12.27 -4.20 29.38
CA ASN A 279 11.38 -3.18 29.94
C ASN A 279 12.06 -1.79 30.01
N MET A 280 12.86 -1.49 28.99
CA MET A 280 13.66 -0.26 28.82
C MET A 280 13.28 0.44 27.52
N LEU A 281 13.57 1.74 27.43
CA LEU A 281 13.32 2.56 26.22
C LEU A 281 11.81 2.61 25.85
N LYS A 282 10.94 2.79 26.85
CA LYS A 282 9.49 2.75 26.68
C LYS A 282 8.96 3.89 25.80
N GLY A 283 9.42 5.11 26.04
CA GLY A 283 9.01 6.27 25.24
C GLY A 283 9.44 6.12 23.79
N ILE A 284 10.69 5.72 23.56
CA ILE A 284 11.23 5.49 22.21
C ILE A 284 10.51 4.31 21.54
N SER A 285 10.26 3.22 22.27
CA SER A 285 9.50 2.07 21.74
C SER A 285 8.09 2.45 21.30
N ASN A 286 7.42 3.36 22.01
CA ASN A 286 6.09 3.83 21.62
C ASN A 286 6.13 4.68 20.34
N VAL A 287 7.15 5.54 20.20
CA VAL A 287 7.37 6.31 18.96
C VAL A 287 7.63 5.36 17.79
N VAL A 288 8.50 4.38 17.97
CA VAL A 288 8.81 3.37 16.95
C VAL A 288 7.58 2.55 16.57
N GLU A 289 6.76 2.14 17.54
CA GLU A 289 5.51 1.44 17.27
C GLU A 289 4.57 2.31 16.43
N ALA A 290 4.40 3.59 16.80
CA ALA A 290 3.57 4.54 16.06
C ALA A 290 4.07 4.79 14.63
N THR A 291 5.38 5.01 14.45
CA THR A 291 6.00 5.12 13.12
C THR A 291 5.76 3.84 12.31
N SER A 292 6.03 2.66 12.88
CA SER A 292 5.90 1.39 12.16
C SER A 292 4.49 1.10 11.64
N LYS A 293 3.46 1.59 12.34
CA LYS A 293 2.06 1.52 11.88
C LYS A 293 1.81 2.42 10.68
N GLU A 294 2.36 3.64 10.67
CA GLU A 294 2.23 4.56 9.55
C GLU A 294 3.01 4.09 8.31
N GLU A 295 4.25 3.63 8.48
CA GLU A 295 5.07 3.05 7.38
C GLU A 295 4.42 1.80 6.76
N GLN A 296 3.73 0.98 7.57
CA GLN A 296 2.95 -0.15 7.05
C GLN A 296 1.79 0.34 6.17
N ILE A 297 1.08 1.39 6.60
CA ILE A 297 -0.02 2.01 5.84
C ILE A 297 0.52 2.63 4.53
N HIS A 298 1.69 3.27 4.57
CA HIS A 298 2.32 3.86 3.39
C HIS A 298 2.66 2.83 2.32
N GLY A 299 3.37 1.76 2.70
CA GLY A 299 3.70 0.72 1.73
C GLY A 299 2.49 -0.10 1.26
N ASP A 300 1.47 -0.28 2.11
CA ASP A 300 0.20 -0.93 1.71
C ASP A 300 -0.49 -0.13 0.58
N PHE A 301 -0.54 1.20 0.72
CA PHE A 301 -1.08 2.09 -0.32
C PHE A 301 -0.29 1.96 -1.63
N GLY A 302 1.03 1.96 -1.54
CA GLY A 302 1.91 1.76 -2.68
C GLY A 302 1.69 0.43 -3.40
N ILE A 303 1.55 -0.66 -2.64
CA ILE A 303 1.23 -2.00 -3.17
C ILE A 303 -0.11 -1.99 -3.92
N ASP A 304 -1.15 -1.41 -3.33
CA ASP A 304 -2.47 -1.35 -3.97
C ASP A 304 -2.45 -0.49 -5.23
N LEU A 305 -1.68 0.60 -5.22
CA LEU A 305 -1.46 1.42 -6.40
C LEU A 305 -0.75 0.64 -7.52
N ILE A 306 0.26 -0.15 -7.19
CA ILE A 306 0.91 -1.05 -8.17
C ILE A 306 -0.04 -2.10 -8.71
N LYS A 307 -0.87 -2.72 -7.86
CA LYS A 307 -1.88 -3.70 -8.32
C LYS A 307 -2.85 -3.07 -9.31
N ILE A 308 -3.26 -1.83 -9.08
CA ILE A 308 -4.06 -1.05 -10.02
C ILE A 308 -3.30 -0.81 -11.33
N ILE A 309 -2.08 -0.32 -11.27
CA ILE A 309 -1.25 -0.04 -12.47
C ILE A 309 -1.03 -1.33 -13.28
N LYS A 310 -0.74 -2.45 -12.62
CA LYS A 310 -0.57 -3.78 -13.24
C LYS A 310 -1.85 -4.28 -13.90
N LYS A 311 -3.01 -4.05 -13.29
CA LYS A 311 -4.31 -4.39 -13.87
C LYS A 311 -4.62 -3.55 -15.12
N GLU A 312 -4.24 -2.28 -15.13
CA GLU A 312 -4.50 -1.37 -16.25
C GLU A 312 -3.50 -1.53 -17.39
N ASN A 313 -2.26 -1.91 -17.07
CA ASN A 313 -1.10 -2.01 -17.97
C ASN A 313 -0.37 -3.37 -17.81
N PRO A 314 -1.04 -4.52 -18.09
CA PRO A 314 -0.45 -5.84 -17.83
C PRO A 314 0.84 -6.11 -18.61
N ASN A 315 1.01 -5.48 -19.77
CA ASN A 315 2.19 -5.64 -20.63
C ASN A 315 3.49 -5.09 -20.00
N TRP A 316 3.40 -4.23 -18.98
CA TRP A 316 4.59 -3.70 -18.30
C TRP A 316 5.20 -4.69 -17.30
N PHE A 317 4.42 -5.67 -16.82
CA PHE A 317 4.78 -6.55 -15.71
C PHE A 317 5.05 -7.99 -16.19
N GLY A 318 5.97 -8.12 -17.15
CA GLY A 318 6.37 -9.41 -17.71
C GLY A 318 7.50 -10.11 -16.95
N ASN A 319 8.06 -11.18 -17.53
CA ASN A 319 9.13 -11.95 -16.90
C ASN A 319 10.41 -11.14 -16.69
N GLU A 320 10.79 -10.28 -17.64
CA GLU A 320 11.95 -9.39 -17.51
C GLU A 320 11.81 -8.44 -16.31
N TYR A 321 10.60 -7.91 -16.12
CA TYR A 321 10.27 -7.09 -14.96
C TYR A 321 10.45 -7.86 -13.65
N ASN A 322 9.92 -9.07 -13.55
CA ASN A 322 10.05 -9.90 -12.35
C ASN A 322 11.52 -10.14 -11.99
N THR A 323 12.35 -10.51 -12.97
CA THR A 323 13.80 -10.70 -12.78
C THR A 323 14.48 -9.41 -12.33
N LYS A 324 14.10 -8.26 -12.90
CA LYS A 324 14.63 -6.94 -12.49
C LYS A 324 14.29 -6.64 -11.02
N ILE A 325 13.04 -6.87 -10.60
CA ILE A 325 12.62 -6.63 -9.20
C ILE A 325 13.33 -7.56 -8.23
N GLN A 326 13.48 -8.84 -8.57
CA GLN A 326 14.24 -9.80 -7.76
C GLN A 326 15.71 -9.38 -7.59
N ASN A 327 16.36 -8.92 -8.66
CA ASN A 327 17.73 -8.40 -8.58
C ASN A 327 17.86 -7.13 -7.73
N LEU A 328 16.86 -6.24 -7.77
CA LEU A 328 16.83 -5.04 -6.93
C LEU A 328 16.56 -5.40 -5.45
N CYS A 329 15.67 -6.36 -5.21
CA CYS A 329 15.40 -6.91 -3.88
C CYS A 329 16.67 -7.50 -3.25
N GLN A 330 17.45 -8.27 -4.03
CA GLN A 330 18.73 -8.83 -3.58
C GLN A 330 19.71 -7.72 -3.18
N LYS A 331 19.84 -6.66 -3.98
CA LYS A 331 20.72 -5.52 -3.67
C LYS A 331 20.26 -4.74 -2.44
N ALA A 332 18.95 -4.54 -2.28
CA ALA A 332 18.37 -3.89 -1.10
C ALA A 332 18.66 -4.72 0.15
N PHE A 333 18.45 -6.04 0.10
CA PHE A 333 18.77 -6.95 1.19
C PHE A 333 20.26 -6.91 1.57
N GLU A 334 21.16 -6.94 0.59
CA GLU A 334 22.60 -6.85 0.86
C GLU A 334 23.02 -5.53 1.54
N ALA A 335 22.32 -4.43 1.24
CA ALA A 335 22.55 -3.16 1.90
C ALA A 335 21.99 -3.15 3.33
N GLU A 336 20.77 -3.64 3.55
CA GLU A 336 20.19 -3.77 4.89
C GLU A 336 20.99 -4.75 5.76
N GLN A 337 21.50 -5.84 5.20
CA GLN A 337 22.40 -6.75 5.92
C GLN A 337 23.67 -6.02 6.39
N SER A 338 24.24 -5.13 5.57
CA SER A 338 25.39 -4.31 5.97
C SER A 338 25.05 -3.30 7.07
N ILE A 339 23.81 -2.82 7.12
CA ILE A 339 23.31 -1.97 8.21
C ILE A 339 23.17 -2.78 9.50
N ILE A 340 22.58 -3.98 9.42
CA ILE A 340 22.47 -4.91 10.56
C ILE A 340 23.86 -5.23 11.12
N ASP A 341 24.82 -5.60 10.26
CA ASP A 341 26.20 -5.87 10.67
C ASP A 341 26.86 -4.65 11.36
N TRP A 342 26.59 -3.45 10.85
CA TRP A 342 27.08 -2.21 11.46
C TRP A 342 26.41 -1.89 12.80
N ILE A 343 25.12 -2.16 12.96
CA ILE A 343 24.41 -1.98 14.24
C ILE A 343 25.04 -2.85 15.33
N PHE A 344 25.34 -4.12 15.01
CA PHE A 344 25.91 -5.10 15.93
C PHE A 344 27.44 -5.15 15.94
N GLU A 345 28.15 -4.13 15.43
CA GLU A 345 29.62 -4.16 15.28
C GLU A 345 30.40 -4.27 16.62
N LYS A 346 29.73 -3.99 17.75
CA LYS A 346 30.27 -4.11 19.12
C LYS A 346 29.77 -5.34 19.89
N GLY A 347 29.09 -6.26 19.20
CA GLY A 347 28.53 -7.47 19.77
C GLY A 347 27.03 -7.60 19.50
N GLU A 348 26.55 -8.83 19.56
CA GLU A 348 25.14 -9.16 19.41
C GLU A 348 24.38 -9.00 20.73
N LEU A 349 23.04 -9.03 20.65
CA LEU A 349 22.16 -8.99 21.81
C LEU A 349 21.68 -10.41 22.11
N ASP A 350 21.85 -10.89 23.35
CA ASP A 350 21.47 -12.25 23.74
C ASP A 350 19.98 -12.55 23.49
N PHE A 351 19.12 -11.54 23.65
CA PHE A 351 17.67 -11.64 23.47
C PHE A 351 17.18 -11.37 22.04
N LEU A 352 18.07 -10.87 21.16
CA LEU A 352 17.77 -10.65 19.74
C LEU A 352 19.05 -10.83 18.90
N PRO A 353 19.49 -12.08 18.69
CA PRO A 353 20.72 -12.35 17.94
C PRO A 353 20.60 -11.89 16.49
N LYS A 354 21.74 -11.59 15.86
CA LYS A 354 21.77 -10.96 14.54
C LYS A 354 21.09 -11.80 13.46
N ASN A 355 21.27 -13.13 13.53
CA ASN A 355 20.65 -14.07 12.59
C ASN A 355 19.11 -13.98 12.62
N GLN A 356 18.51 -13.75 13.79
CA GLN A 356 17.07 -13.59 13.94
C GLN A 356 16.58 -12.34 13.21
N VAL A 357 17.29 -11.22 13.34
CA VAL A 357 16.99 -9.96 12.62
C VAL A 357 17.15 -10.15 11.11
N THR A 358 18.18 -10.87 10.67
CA THR A 358 18.38 -11.19 9.25
C THR A 358 17.25 -12.03 8.67
N GLU A 359 16.78 -13.07 9.37
CA GLU A 359 15.67 -13.91 8.91
C GLU A 359 14.34 -13.14 8.88
N PHE A 360 14.11 -12.27 9.85
CA PHE A 360 12.97 -11.35 9.84
C PHE A 360 12.97 -10.45 8.60
N ILE A 361 14.11 -9.85 8.24
CA ILE A 361 14.19 -8.98 7.06
C ILE A 361 14.00 -9.78 5.76
N LYS A 362 14.58 -10.98 5.64
CA LYS A 362 14.34 -11.87 4.49
C LYS A 362 12.85 -12.18 4.31
N ASP A 363 12.16 -12.50 5.40
CA ASP A 363 10.73 -12.77 5.39
C ASP A 363 9.93 -11.54 4.93
N ARG A 364 10.27 -10.34 5.42
CA ARG A 364 9.63 -9.10 4.96
C ARG A 364 9.83 -8.86 3.46
N PHE A 365 11.05 -9.01 2.94
CA PHE A 365 11.31 -8.90 1.50
C PHE A 365 10.49 -9.91 0.70
N ASN A 366 10.42 -11.17 1.14
CA ASN A 366 9.62 -12.20 0.48
C ASN A 366 8.13 -11.83 0.46
N ARG A 367 7.57 -11.39 1.60
CA ARG A 367 6.17 -10.94 1.66
C ARG A 367 5.91 -9.73 0.75
N SER A 368 6.85 -8.78 0.66
CA SER A 368 6.79 -7.65 -0.27
C SER A 368 6.72 -8.12 -1.72
N LEU A 369 7.56 -9.08 -2.13
CA LEU A 369 7.53 -9.66 -3.48
C LEU A 369 6.21 -10.40 -3.75
N GLU A 370 5.77 -11.25 -2.82
CA GLU A 370 4.54 -12.02 -2.96
C GLU A 370 3.30 -11.12 -3.06
N SER A 371 3.29 -9.97 -2.37
CA SER A 371 2.18 -9.00 -2.37
C SER A 371 1.84 -8.45 -3.76
N ILE A 372 2.81 -8.45 -4.68
CA ILE A 372 2.67 -8.01 -6.08
C ILE A 372 2.69 -9.18 -7.08
N GLY A 373 2.74 -10.42 -6.58
CA GLY A 373 2.80 -11.65 -7.37
C GLY A 373 4.15 -11.90 -8.03
N VAL A 374 5.25 -11.50 -7.38
CA VAL A 374 6.62 -11.88 -7.76
C VAL A 374 7.09 -13.00 -6.83
N GLU A 375 7.79 -13.99 -7.38
CA GLU A 375 8.28 -15.13 -6.59
C GLU A 375 9.34 -14.70 -5.58
N LYS A 376 9.27 -15.29 -4.39
CA LYS A 376 10.25 -15.11 -3.32
C LYS A 376 11.66 -15.51 -3.73
N ILE A 377 12.68 -14.84 -3.17
CA ILE A 377 14.09 -15.10 -3.49
C ILE A 377 14.91 -15.60 -2.31
N PHE A 378 14.42 -15.41 -1.08
CA PHE A 378 15.12 -15.85 0.12
C PHE A 378 14.49 -17.13 0.66
N GLN A 379 15.34 -18.12 0.96
CA GLN A 379 14.95 -19.18 1.88
C GLN A 379 15.06 -18.66 3.31
N THR A 380 13.97 -18.80 4.06
CA THR A 380 13.88 -18.35 5.46
C THR A 380 13.90 -19.54 6.43
N ASN A 381 14.46 -19.32 7.63
CA ASN A 381 14.30 -20.22 8.75
C ASN A 381 13.03 -19.87 9.53
N ASN A 382 11.97 -20.67 9.36
CA ASN A 382 10.67 -20.45 9.98
C ASN A 382 10.73 -20.37 11.52
N GLU A 383 11.63 -21.10 12.17
CA GLU A 383 11.75 -21.05 13.63
C GLU A 383 12.20 -19.65 14.10
N LEU A 384 13.22 -19.09 13.45
CA LEU A 384 13.72 -17.75 13.77
C LEU A 384 12.71 -16.65 13.39
N VAL A 385 12.01 -16.81 12.26
CA VAL A 385 10.94 -15.89 11.86
C VAL A 385 9.82 -15.88 12.90
N ASN A 386 9.35 -17.05 13.35
CA ASN A 386 8.27 -17.15 14.35
C ASN A 386 8.64 -16.50 15.69
N GLN A 387 9.92 -16.50 16.08
CA GLN A 387 10.37 -15.80 17.29
C GLN A 387 10.22 -14.26 17.20
N THR A 388 10.03 -13.72 15.99
CA THR A 388 9.76 -12.28 15.76
C THR A 388 8.29 -11.99 15.46
N GLU A 389 7.40 -12.99 15.48
CA GLU A 389 5.98 -12.83 15.10
C GLU A 389 5.25 -11.81 15.99
N TRP A 390 5.63 -11.72 17.26
CA TRP A 390 5.11 -10.73 18.21
C TRP A 390 5.22 -9.28 17.71
N PHE A 391 6.22 -8.99 16.88
CA PHE A 391 6.38 -7.65 16.30
C PHE A 391 5.26 -7.36 15.30
N ASN A 392 4.91 -8.34 14.46
CA ASN A 392 3.78 -8.21 13.54
C ASN A 392 2.46 -8.10 14.29
N ASP A 393 2.29 -8.81 15.41
CA ASP A 393 1.08 -8.72 16.24
C ASP A 393 0.87 -7.31 16.81
N GLU A 394 1.93 -6.63 17.25
CA GLU A 394 1.82 -5.24 17.76
C GLU A 394 1.51 -4.23 16.64
N ILE A 395 1.98 -4.47 15.41
CA ILE A 395 1.69 -3.61 14.26
C ILE A 395 0.29 -3.89 13.69
N ILE A 396 -0.10 -5.16 13.55
CA ILE A 396 -1.35 -5.61 12.90
C ILE A 396 -2.51 -5.63 13.89
N GLY A 397 -2.28 -5.73 15.19
CA GLY A 397 -3.32 -5.87 16.23
C GLY A 397 -4.40 -4.77 16.25
N THR A 398 -4.23 -3.70 15.46
CA THR A 398 -5.23 -2.66 15.22
C THR A 398 -6.13 -2.89 13.98
N LYS A 399 -5.79 -3.82 13.07
CA LYS A 399 -6.53 -4.10 11.81
C LYS A 399 -7.67 -5.11 11.96
N HIS A 400 -7.66 -5.96 12.99
CA HIS A 400 -8.68 -6.98 13.21
C HIS A 400 -9.41 -6.80 14.55
N GLY A 401 -10.51 -6.04 14.52
CA GLY A 401 -11.71 -6.37 15.31
C GLY A 401 -11.66 -6.27 16.83
N ASP A 402 -10.56 -5.81 17.45
CA ASP A 402 -10.51 -5.56 18.90
C ASP A 402 -10.66 -4.07 19.23
N PHE A 403 -11.64 -3.44 18.57
CA PHE A 403 -12.04 -2.03 18.69
C PHE A 403 -12.49 -1.62 20.11
N PHE A 404 -12.58 -2.58 21.05
CA PHE A 404 -13.00 -2.34 22.44
C PHE A 404 -12.08 -2.95 23.52
N VAL A 405 -11.01 -3.69 23.20
CA VAL A 405 -10.23 -4.44 24.23
C VAL A 405 -8.84 -3.88 24.50
N LYS A 406 -8.21 -3.15 23.57
CA LYS A 406 -7.11 -2.25 23.91
C LYS A 406 -7.59 -0.82 23.77
N ARG A 407 -8.20 -0.28 24.84
CA ARG A 407 -8.01 1.16 25.11
C ARG A 407 -6.51 1.36 25.07
N SER A 408 -6.05 2.13 24.07
CA SER A 408 -4.74 2.77 24.07
C SER A 408 -4.42 3.10 25.52
N ILE A 409 -3.36 2.49 26.05
CA ILE A 409 -2.91 2.69 27.43
C ILE A 409 -2.93 4.20 27.60
N ASN A 410 -3.81 4.70 28.47
CA ASN A 410 -4.14 6.12 28.60
C ASN A 410 -2.88 6.98 28.47
N TYR A 411 -2.59 7.49 27.27
CA TYR A 411 -1.65 8.59 27.13
C TYR A 411 -2.38 9.76 27.74
N SER A 412 -1.92 10.13 28.95
CA SER A 412 -2.26 11.41 29.51
C SER A 412 -1.86 12.47 28.49
N LYS A 413 -2.84 13.06 27.80
CA LYS A 413 -2.69 14.28 26.98
C LYS A 413 -2.19 15.50 27.79
N ARG A 414 -1.69 15.30 29.01
CA ARG A 414 -1.29 16.32 29.99
C ARG A 414 0.06 16.03 30.65
N THR A 415 0.99 15.39 29.95
CA THR A 415 2.39 15.35 30.37
C THR A 415 3.18 16.16 29.36
N GLN A 416 3.53 17.39 29.72
CA GLN A 416 4.39 18.23 28.88
C GLN A 416 5.74 17.52 28.66
N SER A 417 6.17 17.46 27.40
CA SER A 417 7.51 16.99 27.04
C SER A 417 8.56 17.96 27.58
N ILE A 418 9.60 17.43 28.21
CA ILE A 418 10.76 18.18 28.70
C ILE A 418 11.66 18.53 27.50
N THR A 419 12.02 19.79 27.38
CA THR A 419 12.91 20.33 26.33
C THR A 419 14.37 20.34 26.80
N GLY A 420 15.31 20.56 25.89
CA GLY A 420 16.73 20.70 26.26
C GLY A 420 16.99 21.83 27.26
N ASP A 421 16.20 22.90 27.20
CA ASP A 421 16.28 24.06 28.11
C ASP A 421 15.75 23.74 29.53
N ASP A 422 14.99 22.66 29.70
CA ASP A 422 14.48 22.24 31.01
C ASP A 422 15.48 21.36 31.78
N ILE A 423 16.58 20.93 31.13
CA ILE A 423 17.57 19.99 31.66
C ILE A 423 18.89 20.71 32.03
N PHE A 424 19.04 21.99 31.71
CA PHE A 424 20.17 22.86 32.06
C PHE A 424 19.67 24.11 32.79
#